data_AF-A0A924WWL8-F1
#
_entry.id   AF-A0A924WWL8-F1
#
_cell.length_a   1.000
_cell.length_b   1.000
_cell.length_c   1.000
_cell.angle_alpha   90.00
_cell.angle_beta   90.00
_cell.angle_gamma   90.00
#
_symmetry.space_group_name_H-M   'P 1'
#
loop_
_entity.id
_entity.type
_entity.pdbx_description
1 polymer ?
#
loop_
_entity_poly.entity_id
_entity_poly.type
_entity_poly.pdbx_seq_one_letter_code
_entity_poly.pdbx_strand_id
1 'polypeptide(L)'
;MKVVLQLTPWIASALCLALIIPAHAQQPAALPGTPPASQPSYVPGLVCEVYALPRRPRRIREMLPGLPPKDVHVAPTPIIDAADDLAGHTGNVQAEFAGEINIPTAGEYAFTASADDGMESQIDGQVVITDLYVNGSKPQSIKTVTLKEGWQPVRVRFFQGDGGFRLDLRWRPPGASDWAAIPAENFRVSDARVEVAKRKLSAEPSDDPALAHRSVFRTQGFFELPESEGDLLVELLEGPTNYSTAARKDFADTIKQTNYEKLPYWHQVKVLSGYLRGWYSGSTDRGTVTMRAEYTLSDAEATEYRGWAGAKRQGFRHIATIEGKQYTIYTPAADSPERENVAKGVAGLPQTLRIMLETVTVEPYGTANEFNGGGNNIWVRRKEATPFEMIDNTFSHEIGHLLMNKTDCYLPWEKAISADLLSPSHYARMNPSEDFAEYVRMFLATEGDSVKIASLVRLFPARSVELRKSLEKVHFQWPGRH
;
A
#
# COMPACT_ATOMS: atom_id res chain seq x y z
N MET A 1 25.37 7.68 -78.50
CA MET A 1 24.19 8.34 -77.87
C MET A 1 24.20 7.99 -76.38
N LYS A 2 24.15 9.03 -75.51
CA LYS A 2 23.78 9.11 -74.07
C LYS A 2 24.00 7.86 -73.17
N VAL A 3 25.00 7.83 -72.27
CA VAL A 3 25.06 8.35 -70.86
C VAL A 3 24.30 7.50 -69.81
N VAL A 4 25.10 6.82 -68.97
CA VAL A 4 25.08 6.47 -67.51
C VAL A 4 23.81 6.60 -66.65
N LEU A 5 23.52 5.56 -65.82
CA LEU A 5 23.07 5.57 -64.39
C LEU A 5 22.83 4.10 -63.92
N GLN A 6 23.66 3.46 -63.06
CA GLN A 6 23.76 3.41 -61.57
C GLN A 6 22.60 2.75 -60.75
N LEU A 7 22.99 1.64 -60.10
CA LEU A 7 22.70 1.10 -58.74
C LEU A 7 21.27 0.77 -58.23
N THR A 8 21.06 -0.49 -57.83
CA THR A 8 20.84 -1.01 -56.44
C THR A 8 20.57 -2.53 -56.47
N PRO A 9 20.87 -3.29 -55.39
CA PRO A 9 20.09 -4.48 -55.08
C PRO A 9 19.54 -4.50 -53.66
N TRP A 10 18.31 -5.01 -53.55
CA TRP A 10 17.53 -5.21 -52.34
C TRP A 10 17.92 -6.50 -51.60
N ILE A 11 17.79 -6.45 -50.28
CA ILE A 11 18.04 -7.51 -49.29
C ILE A 11 16.86 -8.51 -49.31
N ALA A 12 17.18 -9.81 -49.35
CA ALA A 12 16.23 -10.89 -49.08
C ALA A 12 16.55 -11.55 -47.73
N SER A 13 15.51 -11.66 -46.92
CA SER A 13 15.47 -12.10 -45.53
C SER A 13 15.87 -13.56 -45.31
N ALA A 14 16.66 -13.83 -44.27
CA ALA A 14 16.84 -15.15 -43.68
C ALA A 14 16.07 -15.21 -42.34
N LEU A 15 15.07 -16.10 -42.26
CA LEU A 15 14.39 -16.47 -41.02
C LEU A 15 15.33 -17.39 -40.20
N CYS A 16 15.76 -16.93 -39.03
CA CYS A 16 16.29 -17.80 -37.98
C CYS A 16 15.16 -18.12 -37.00
N LEU A 17 14.71 -19.38 -36.97
CA LEU A 17 13.93 -19.94 -35.87
C LEU A 17 14.85 -20.08 -34.64
N ALA A 18 14.70 -19.19 -33.67
CA ALA A 18 15.27 -19.38 -32.34
C ALA A 18 14.27 -20.17 -31.48
N LEU A 19 14.64 -21.41 -31.13
CA LEU A 19 13.99 -22.20 -30.09
C LEU A 19 14.15 -21.48 -28.74
N ILE A 20 13.06 -20.96 -28.21
CA ILE A 20 13.00 -20.43 -26.84
C ILE A 20 12.94 -21.63 -25.89
N ILE A 21 14.07 -21.99 -25.30
CA ILE A 21 14.11 -22.86 -24.12
C ILE A 21 13.72 -21.96 -22.93
N PRO A 22 12.71 -22.32 -22.11
CA PRO A 22 12.41 -21.54 -20.92
C PRO A 22 13.59 -21.69 -19.96
N ALA A 23 14.21 -20.56 -19.62
CA ALA A 23 15.20 -20.48 -18.57
C ALA A 23 14.56 -20.98 -17.26
N HIS A 24 14.92 -22.19 -16.84
CA HIS A 24 14.70 -22.61 -15.46
C HIS A 24 15.49 -21.63 -14.61
N ALA A 25 14.79 -20.77 -13.87
CA ALA A 25 15.39 -20.04 -12.77
C ALA A 25 15.91 -21.08 -11.77
N GLN A 26 17.20 -21.39 -11.81
CA GLN A 26 17.85 -22.15 -10.76
C GLN A 26 17.74 -21.32 -9.49
N GLN A 27 16.95 -21.84 -8.55
CA GLN A 27 16.90 -21.38 -7.17
C GLN A 27 18.34 -21.25 -6.65
N PRO A 28 18.73 -20.15 -5.99
CA PRO A 28 20.08 -20.02 -5.46
C PRO A 28 20.35 -21.20 -4.52
N ALA A 29 21.45 -21.92 -4.78
CA ALA A 29 21.85 -23.06 -3.96
C ALA A 29 21.97 -22.60 -2.50
N ALA A 30 21.27 -23.28 -1.60
CA ALA A 30 21.35 -23.04 -0.17
C ALA A 30 22.81 -23.13 0.30
N LEU A 31 23.23 -22.22 1.17
CA LEU A 31 24.55 -22.26 1.81
C LEU A 31 24.77 -23.64 2.44
N PRO A 32 25.93 -24.29 2.21
CA PRO A 32 26.21 -25.59 2.80
C PRO A 32 26.29 -25.45 4.33
N GLY A 33 25.30 -25.99 5.04
CA GLY A 33 25.25 -26.02 6.51
C GLY A 33 23.93 -25.62 7.15
N THR A 34 22.97 -25.06 6.40
CA THR A 34 21.62 -24.81 6.93
C THR A 34 20.81 -26.11 6.87
N PRO A 35 20.32 -26.66 7.99
CA PRO A 35 19.36 -27.76 7.94
C PRO A 35 18.17 -27.34 7.08
N PRO A 36 17.63 -28.21 6.20
CA PRO A 36 16.37 -27.89 5.53
C PRO A 36 15.35 -27.53 6.60
N ALA A 37 14.66 -26.40 6.43
CA ALA A 37 13.55 -26.04 7.30
C ALA A 37 12.62 -27.26 7.36
N SER A 38 12.36 -27.78 8.56
CA SER A 38 11.41 -28.87 8.77
C SER A 38 10.10 -28.49 8.06
N GLN A 39 9.59 -29.36 7.20
CA GLN A 39 8.31 -29.10 6.54
C GLN A 39 7.25 -28.78 7.61
N PRO A 40 6.43 -27.74 7.42
CA PRO A 40 5.37 -27.44 8.36
C PRO A 40 4.46 -28.65 8.51
N SER A 41 4.17 -29.02 9.75
CA SER A 41 3.16 -30.03 10.07
C SER A 41 1.76 -29.39 9.99
N TYR A 42 0.78 -30.18 9.56
CA TYR A 42 -0.59 -29.75 9.28
C TYR A 42 -1.60 -30.66 9.97
N VAL A 43 -2.72 -30.07 10.39
CA VAL A 43 -3.91 -30.78 10.88
C VAL A 43 -5.11 -30.52 9.96
N PRO A 44 -6.07 -31.46 9.84
CA PRO A 44 -7.29 -31.25 9.05
C PRO A 44 -8.13 -30.06 9.57
N GLY A 45 -8.71 -29.28 8.66
CA GLY A 45 -9.58 -28.14 8.97
C GLY A 45 -8.89 -26.77 8.93
N LEU A 46 -9.57 -25.76 9.45
CA LEU A 46 -9.13 -24.36 9.53
C LEU A 46 -9.05 -23.94 10.99
N VAL A 47 -8.08 -23.11 11.37
CA VAL A 47 -8.16 -22.46 12.69
C VAL A 47 -9.28 -21.42 12.64
N CYS A 48 -10.19 -21.47 13.62
CA CYS A 48 -11.24 -20.50 13.83
C CYS A 48 -10.87 -19.63 15.04
N GLU A 49 -10.87 -18.31 14.85
CA GLU A 49 -10.76 -17.33 15.93
C GLU A 49 -12.10 -16.60 16.08
N VAL A 50 -12.72 -16.67 17.25
CA VAL A 50 -14.01 -16.02 17.55
C VAL A 50 -13.77 -14.79 18.42
N TYR A 51 -14.36 -13.66 18.06
CA TYR A 51 -14.21 -12.38 18.76
C TYR A 51 -15.58 -11.83 19.17
N ALA A 52 -15.78 -11.60 20.46
CA ALA A 52 -16.89 -10.79 20.94
C ALA A 52 -16.60 -9.31 20.71
N LEU A 53 -17.45 -8.68 19.92
CA LEU A 53 -17.43 -7.27 19.63
C LEU A 53 -18.28 -6.52 20.66
N PRO A 54 -17.86 -5.34 21.13
CA PRO A 54 -18.63 -4.56 22.09
C PRO A 54 -19.78 -3.76 21.46
N ARG A 55 -19.92 -3.75 20.13
CA ARG A 55 -21.06 -3.18 19.40
C ARG A 55 -21.40 -3.99 18.16
N ARG A 56 -22.57 -3.71 17.58
CA ARG A 56 -23.06 -4.31 16.34
C ARG A 56 -22.10 -4.03 15.17
N PRO A 57 -21.43 -5.06 14.60
CA PRO A 57 -20.72 -4.93 13.34
C PRO A 57 -21.70 -4.56 12.22
N ARG A 58 -21.25 -3.71 11.29
CA ARG A 58 -22.02 -3.29 10.10
C ARG A 58 -21.39 -3.75 8.79
N ARG A 59 -20.19 -4.30 8.85
CA ARG A 59 -19.42 -4.84 7.73
C ARG A 59 -18.32 -5.73 8.25
N ILE A 60 -17.75 -6.52 7.34
CA ILE A 60 -16.54 -7.29 7.59
C ILE A 60 -15.39 -6.32 7.77
N ARG A 61 -14.66 -6.49 8.86
CA ARG A 61 -13.46 -5.75 9.18
C ARG A 61 -12.27 -6.70 9.25
N GLU A 62 -11.07 -6.16 9.05
CA GLU A 62 -9.90 -6.76 9.65
C GLU A 62 -10.13 -6.92 11.15
N MET A 63 -9.68 -8.04 11.74
CA MET A 63 -9.79 -8.23 13.18
C MET A 63 -9.12 -7.05 13.87
N LEU A 64 -9.86 -6.41 14.79
CA LEU A 64 -9.39 -5.21 15.48
C LEU A 64 -8.07 -5.54 16.21
N PRO A 65 -6.97 -4.85 15.88
CA PRO A 65 -5.69 -5.15 16.49
C PRO A 65 -5.76 -4.97 18.00
N GLY A 66 -5.26 -5.97 18.72
CA GLY A 66 -5.30 -5.97 20.17
C GLY A 66 -6.64 -6.34 20.80
N LEU A 67 -7.71 -6.71 20.07
CA LEU A 67 -8.83 -7.43 20.69
C LEU A 67 -8.47 -8.92 20.74
N PRO A 68 -8.32 -9.57 21.91
CA PRO A 68 -8.05 -11.01 21.95
C PRO A 68 -9.32 -11.79 21.55
N PRO A 69 -9.18 -12.96 20.88
CA PRO A 69 -10.31 -13.84 20.64
C PRO A 69 -10.89 -14.33 21.98
N LYS A 70 -12.18 -14.64 21.97
CA LYS A 70 -12.88 -15.32 23.07
C LYS A 70 -12.78 -16.83 22.98
N ASP A 71 -12.55 -17.34 21.78
CA ASP A 71 -12.32 -18.75 21.54
C ASP A 71 -11.41 -18.97 20.33
N VAL A 72 -10.65 -20.07 20.39
CA VAL A 72 -9.79 -20.54 19.29
C VAL A 72 -9.88 -22.05 19.22
N HIS A 73 -10.34 -22.56 18.08
CA HIS A 73 -10.45 -24.00 17.81
C HIS A 73 -10.09 -24.33 16.36
N VAL A 74 -9.98 -25.62 16.03
CA VAL A 74 -9.83 -26.07 14.64
C VAL A 74 -11.19 -26.57 14.16
N ALA A 75 -11.76 -25.89 13.17
CA ALA A 75 -13.05 -26.23 12.57
C ALA A 75 -12.84 -27.05 11.28
N PRO A 76 -13.54 -28.17 11.06
CA PRO A 76 -13.41 -28.97 9.83
C PRO A 76 -13.78 -28.19 8.56
N THR A 77 -14.77 -27.28 8.67
CA THR A 77 -15.30 -26.45 7.58
C THR A 77 -15.70 -25.08 8.12
N PRO A 78 -15.71 -24.02 7.28
CA PRO A 78 -16.17 -22.69 7.69
C PRO A 78 -17.71 -22.59 7.62
N ILE A 79 -18.39 -23.44 8.40
CA ILE A 79 -19.86 -23.43 8.56
C ILE A 79 -20.17 -22.90 9.96
N ILE A 80 -21.20 -22.07 10.07
CA ILE A 80 -21.77 -21.61 11.35
C ILE A 80 -23.27 -21.87 11.27
N ASP A 81 -23.76 -22.75 12.13
CA ASP A 81 -25.19 -23.07 12.23
C ASP A 81 -25.69 -23.19 13.69
N ALA A 82 -24.78 -23.17 14.66
CA ALA A 82 -25.08 -23.20 16.08
C ALA A 82 -24.32 -22.12 16.87
N ALA A 83 -24.84 -21.75 18.04
CA ALA A 83 -24.20 -20.76 18.90
C ALA A 83 -22.83 -21.24 19.40
N ASP A 84 -22.64 -22.54 19.54
CA ASP A 84 -21.37 -23.14 19.97
C ASP A 84 -20.23 -22.88 18.96
N ASP A 85 -20.53 -22.75 17.66
CA ASP A 85 -19.56 -22.36 16.63
C ASP A 85 -19.02 -20.94 16.86
N LEU A 86 -19.75 -20.14 17.62
CA LEU A 86 -19.46 -18.76 18.00
C LEU A 86 -19.17 -18.62 19.50
N ALA A 87 -18.75 -19.70 20.16
CA ALA A 87 -18.46 -19.72 21.59
C ALA A 87 -19.62 -19.22 22.47
N GLY A 88 -20.85 -19.51 22.06
CA GLY A 88 -22.08 -19.09 22.73
C GLY A 88 -22.51 -17.65 22.45
N HIS A 89 -21.76 -16.89 21.65
CA HIS A 89 -22.11 -15.52 21.27
C HIS A 89 -23.10 -15.53 20.09
N THR A 90 -24.28 -14.93 20.27
CA THR A 90 -25.32 -14.85 19.24
C THR A 90 -25.48 -13.45 18.63
N GLY A 91 -24.73 -12.47 19.12
CA GLY A 91 -24.80 -11.08 18.72
C GLY A 91 -23.49 -10.37 19.00
N ASN A 92 -23.20 -9.35 18.19
CA ASN A 92 -21.96 -8.60 18.18
C ASN A 92 -20.74 -9.53 18.21
N VAL A 93 -20.62 -10.42 17.23
CA VAL A 93 -19.54 -11.41 17.18
C VAL A 93 -18.93 -11.45 15.79
N GLN A 94 -17.64 -11.74 15.73
CA GLN A 94 -16.91 -11.97 14.50
C GLN A 94 -16.18 -13.32 14.58
N ALA A 95 -16.14 -14.06 13.49
CA ALA A 95 -15.36 -15.29 13.37
C ALA A 95 -14.43 -15.20 12.16
N GLU A 96 -13.21 -15.72 12.31
CA GLU A 96 -12.24 -15.85 11.23
C GLU A 96 -11.72 -17.28 11.15
N PHE A 97 -11.97 -17.92 10.01
CA PHE A 97 -11.41 -19.22 9.65
C PHE A 97 -10.19 -19.00 8.74
N ALA A 98 -9.05 -19.57 9.11
CA ALA A 98 -7.81 -19.41 8.35
C ALA A 98 -7.03 -20.73 8.23
N GLY A 99 -6.46 -20.97 7.05
CA GLY A 99 -5.67 -22.16 6.76
C GLY A 99 -5.30 -22.23 5.29
N GLU A 100 -5.36 -23.43 4.72
CA GLU A 100 -5.20 -23.70 3.31
C GLU A 100 -6.40 -24.49 2.78
N ILE A 101 -6.81 -24.20 1.54
CA ILE A 101 -7.79 -24.95 0.77
C ILE A 101 -7.10 -25.71 -0.36
N ASN A 102 -7.43 -26.98 -0.55
CA ASN A 102 -6.98 -27.76 -1.70
C ASN A 102 -7.91 -27.53 -2.89
N ILE A 103 -7.36 -27.05 -3.99
CA ILE A 103 -8.05 -26.93 -5.28
C ILE A 103 -7.68 -28.14 -6.15
N PRO A 104 -8.57 -29.12 -6.35
CA PRO A 104 -8.21 -30.40 -6.98
C PRO A 104 -7.86 -30.30 -8.47
N THR A 105 -8.32 -29.26 -9.16
CA THR A 105 -8.08 -29.07 -10.59
C THR A 105 -8.05 -27.58 -10.89
N ALA A 106 -7.05 -27.12 -11.66
CA ALA A 106 -7.02 -25.73 -12.10
C ALA A 106 -8.22 -25.42 -13.00
N GLY A 107 -8.81 -24.23 -12.86
CA GLY A 107 -9.92 -23.81 -13.72
C GLY A 107 -10.85 -22.77 -13.09
N GLU A 108 -11.97 -22.52 -13.75
CA GLU A 108 -13.01 -21.62 -13.26
C GLU A 108 -13.89 -22.31 -12.21
N TYR A 109 -13.85 -21.78 -10.99
CA TYR A 109 -14.75 -22.14 -9.90
C TYR A 109 -15.82 -21.07 -9.74
N ALA A 110 -17.05 -21.47 -9.47
CA ALA A 110 -18.07 -20.56 -8.95
C ALA A 110 -18.18 -20.75 -7.44
N PHE A 111 -18.34 -19.66 -6.70
CA PHE A 111 -18.62 -19.67 -5.27
C PHE A 111 -19.99 -19.07 -5.00
N THR A 112 -20.65 -19.61 -3.98
CA THR A 112 -21.85 -19.01 -3.40
C THR A 112 -21.81 -19.10 -1.88
N ALA A 113 -22.43 -18.13 -1.21
CA ALA A 113 -22.48 -18.08 0.24
C ALA A 113 -23.89 -17.72 0.71
N SER A 114 -24.26 -18.22 1.89
CA SER A 114 -25.41 -17.76 2.67
C SER A 114 -24.89 -17.30 4.03
N ALA A 115 -25.01 -16.01 4.32
CA ALA A 115 -24.66 -15.43 5.62
C ALA A 115 -25.83 -14.68 6.26
N ASP A 116 -25.86 -14.68 7.58
CA ASP A 116 -26.68 -13.80 8.42
C ASP A 116 -25.84 -13.45 9.66
N ASP A 117 -25.33 -12.23 9.84
CA ASP A 117 -25.38 -11.07 8.94
C ASP A 117 -24.48 -11.24 7.70
N GLY A 118 -23.14 -11.13 7.82
CA GLY A 118 -22.27 -10.98 6.64
C GLY A 118 -20.96 -11.78 6.65
N MET A 119 -20.45 -12.11 5.47
CA MET A 119 -19.24 -12.91 5.25
C MET A 119 -18.38 -12.53 4.02
N GLU A 120 -17.10 -12.88 4.05
CA GLU A 120 -16.16 -12.72 2.94
C GLU A 120 -15.20 -13.90 2.94
N SER A 121 -14.91 -14.44 1.77
CA SER A 121 -13.87 -15.43 1.57
C SER A 121 -12.80 -14.93 0.61
N GLN A 122 -11.54 -15.21 0.97
CA GLN A 122 -10.36 -14.98 0.16
C GLN A 122 -9.59 -16.28 -0.05
N ILE A 123 -9.11 -16.50 -1.27
CA ILE A 123 -8.19 -17.60 -1.62
C ILE A 123 -6.98 -16.98 -2.32
N ASP A 124 -5.77 -17.32 -1.86
CA ASP A 124 -4.50 -16.75 -2.35
C ASP A 124 -4.50 -15.21 -2.34
N GLY A 125 -5.13 -14.61 -1.33
CA GLY A 125 -5.30 -13.15 -1.19
C GLY A 125 -6.35 -12.52 -2.12
N GLN A 126 -6.93 -13.28 -3.05
CA GLN A 126 -8.02 -12.83 -3.91
C GLN A 126 -9.38 -13.02 -3.25
N VAL A 127 -10.20 -11.97 -3.16
CA VAL A 127 -11.60 -12.08 -2.69
C VAL A 127 -12.41 -12.92 -3.67
N VAL A 128 -12.83 -14.12 -3.25
CA VAL A 128 -13.59 -15.06 -4.09
C VAL A 128 -15.10 -14.92 -3.93
N ILE A 129 -15.58 -14.42 -2.79
CA ILE A 129 -16.99 -14.04 -2.57
C ILE A 129 -17.14 -13.11 -1.37
N THR A 130 -18.14 -12.23 -1.42
CA THR A 130 -18.57 -11.36 -0.33
C THR A 130 -20.10 -11.37 -0.23
N ASP A 131 -20.62 -11.48 0.98
CA ASP A 131 -22.01 -11.24 1.33
C ASP A 131 -22.05 -10.23 2.48
N LEU A 132 -22.23 -8.95 2.17
CA LEU A 132 -21.99 -7.84 3.11
C LEU A 132 -23.29 -7.29 3.74
N TYR A 133 -24.38 -8.03 3.68
CA TYR A 133 -25.66 -7.48 4.10
C TYR A 133 -25.83 -7.54 5.62
N VAL A 134 -26.41 -6.48 6.17
CA VAL A 134 -26.81 -6.36 7.57
C VAL A 134 -28.33 -6.27 7.54
N ASN A 135 -29.04 -7.15 8.26
CA ASN A 135 -30.51 -7.30 8.34
C ASN A 135 -31.17 -8.38 7.46
N GLY A 136 -30.57 -9.58 7.34
CA GLY A 136 -31.24 -10.79 6.85
C GLY A 136 -30.95 -11.22 5.39
N SER A 137 -31.29 -12.46 5.05
CA SER A 137 -30.86 -13.12 3.79
C SER A 137 -31.32 -12.41 2.49
N LYS A 138 -30.38 -12.05 1.62
CA LYS A 138 -30.60 -11.73 0.19
C LYS A 138 -30.36 -12.96 -0.70
N PRO A 139 -30.73 -12.93 -2.00
CA PRO A 139 -30.36 -13.99 -2.93
C PRO A 139 -28.84 -14.20 -2.95
N GLN A 140 -28.44 -15.46 -2.80
CA GLN A 140 -27.08 -15.97 -2.87
C GLN A 140 -26.18 -15.19 -3.85
N SER A 141 -25.18 -14.49 -3.32
CA SER A 141 -24.10 -13.94 -4.15
C SER A 141 -23.42 -15.07 -4.91
N ILE A 142 -23.19 -14.89 -6.21
CA ILE A 142 -22.43 -15.82 -7.04
C ILE A 142 -21.24 -15.07 -7.61
N LYS A 143 -20.05 -15.64 -7.49
CA LYS A 143 -18.84 -15.08 -8.09
C LYS A 143 -17.99 -16.19 -8.67
N THR A 144 -17.49 -15.97 -9.89
CA THR A 144 -16.56 -16.88 -10.57
C THR A 144 -15.13 -16.38 -10.43
N VAL A 145 -14.21 -17.32 -10.26
CA VAL A 145 -12.77 -17.06 -10.13
C VAL A 145 -11.99 -18.21 -10.75
N THR A 146 -10.88 -17.88 -11.42
CA THR A 146 -9.94 -18.90 -11.91
C THR A 146 -8.93 -19.22 -10.81
N LEU A 147 -8.84 -20.48 -10.41
CA LEU A 147 -7.93 -20.95 -9.37
C LEU A 147 -6.87 -21.90 -9.95
N LYS A 148 -5.69 -21.89 -9.34
CA LYS A 148 -4.62 -22.86 -9.64
C LYS A 148 -4.88 -24.17 -8.91
N GLU A 149 -4.34 -25.27 -9.42
CA GLU A 149 -4.38 -26.54 -8.70
C GLU A 149 -3.47 -26.51 -7.45
N GLY A 150 -3.87 -27.22 -6.40
CA GLY A 150 -3.08 -27.43 -5.18
C GLY A 150 -3.55 -26.61 -3.98
N TRP A 151 -2.78 -26.72 -2.89
CA TRP A 151 -3.04 -26.04 -1.63
C TRP A 151 -2.77 -24.55 -1.74
N GLN A 152 -3.75 -23.72 -1.40
CA GLN A 152 -3.67 -22.26 -1.42
C GLN A 152 -4.14 -21.68 -0.09
N PRO A 153 -3.56 -20.55 0.37
CA PRO A 153 -4.05 -19.88 1.57
C PRO A 153 -5.53 -19.53 1.44
N VAL A 154 -6.33 -19.85 2.46
CA VAL A 154 -7.75 -19.48 2.52
C VAL A 154 -8.02 -18.72 3.81
N ARG A 155 -8.88 -17.71 3.70
CA ARG A 155 -9.42 -16.94 4.84
C ARG A 155 -10.92 -16.74 4.62
N VAL A 156 -11.72 -17.09 5.62
CA VAL A 156 -13.17 -16.84 5.62
C VAL A 156 -13.50 -16.03 6.86
N ARG A 157 -14.12 -14.86 6.68
CA ARG A 157 -14.56 -13.99 7.76
C ARG A 157 -16.06 -13.93 7.80
N PHE A 158 -16.60 -13.89 9.01
CA PHE A 158 -18.02 -13.77 9.29
C PHE A 158 -18.24 -12.75 10.41
N PHE A 159 -19.35 -12.02 10.38
CA PHE A 159 -19.82 -11.23 11.50
C PHE A 159 -21.32 -11.39 11.71
N GLN A 160 -21.72 -11.23 12.97
CA GLN A 160 -23.11 -11.19 13.39
C GLN A 160 -23.37 -10.01 14.32
N GLY A 161 -24.45 -9.30 14.05
CA GLY A 161 -24.95 -8.17 14.82
C GLY A 161 -25.97 -8.57 15.87
N ASP A 162 -27.19 -8.86 15.44
CA ASP A 162 -28.30 -9.29 16.29
C ASP A 162 -29.22 -10.26 15.54
N GLY A 163 -30.10 -10.95 16.26
CA GLY A 163 -31.05 -11.88 15.64
C GLY A 163 -30.44 -13.25 15.33
N GLY A 164 -30.88 -13.85 14.22
CA GLY A 164 -30.41 -15.16 13.76
C GLY A 164 -29.05 -15.07 13.08
N PHE A 165 -28.30 -16.17 13.08
CA PHE A 165 -26.99 -16.23 12.44
C PHE A 165 -26.82 -17.49 11.60
N ARG A 166 -26.05 -17.38 10.52
CA ARG A 166 -25.63 -18.53 9.69
C ARG A 166 -24.41 -18.17 8.85
N LEU A 167 -23.57 -19.17 8.56
CA LEU A 167 -22.58 -19.15 7.50
C LEU A 167 -22.59 -20.49 6.76
N ASP A 168 -22.76 -20.47 5.44
CA ASP A 168 -22.66 -21.65 4.56
C ASP A 168 -21.96 -21.23 3.26
N LEU A 169 -20.70 -21.66 3.09
CA LEU A 169 -19.88 -21.42 1.90
C LEU A 169 -19.89 -22.66 1.00
N ARG A 170 -20.27 -22.46 -0.26
CA ARG A 170 -20.36 -23.52 -1.28
C ARG A 170 -19.61 -23.15 -2.54
N TRP A 171 -19.25 -24.17 -3.29
CA TRP A 171 -18.57 -24.02 -4.57
C TRP A 171 -19.21 -24.88 -5.66
N ARG A 172 -18.86 -24.56 -6.89
CA ARG A 172 -19.10 -25.38 -8.07
C ARG A 172 -17.78 -25.47 -8.83
N PRO A 173 -17.08 -26.62 -8.75
CA PRO A 173 -15.83 -26.85 -9.45
C PRO A 173 -15.99 -26.83 -10.99
N PRO A 174 -14.88 -26.73 -11.74
CA PRO A 174 -14.90 -26.86 -13.20
C PRO A 174 -15.63 -28.12 -13.65
N GLY A 175 -16.62 -27.96 -14.53
CA GLY A 175 -17.40 -29.07 -15.07
C GLY A 175 -18.55 -29.59 -14.18
N ALA A 176 -18.71 -29.10 -12.96
CA ALA A 176 -19.85 -29.45 -12.11
C ALA A 176 -21.12 -28.68 -12.48
N SER A 177 -22.29 -29.34 -12.39
CA SER A 177 -23.61 -28.74 -12.60
C SER A 177 -24.19 -28.10 -11.34
N ASP A 178 -23.96 -28.73 -10.19
CA ASP A 178 -24.62 -28.41 -8.92
C ASP A 178 -23.67 -27.76 -7.90
N TRP A 179 -24.25 -27.01 -6.98
CA TRP A 179 -23.54 -26.46 -5.82
C TRP A 179 -23.22 -27.57 -4.82
N ALA A 180 -21.97 -27.64 -4.39
CA ALA A 180 -21.50 -28.57 -3.37
C ALA A 180 -20.96 -27.81 -2.15
N ALA A 181 -21.09 -28.43 -0.97
CA ALA A 181 -20.25 -28.07 0.16
C ALA A 181 -18.78 -28.34 -0.21
N ILE A 182 -17.87 -27.53 0.33
CA ILE A 182 -16.44 -27.80 0.20
C ILE A 182 -16.11 -28.93 1.19
N PRO A 183 -15.59 -30.08 0.74
CA PRO A 183 -15.31 -31.20 1.63
C PRO A 183 -14.29 -30.84 2.72
N ALA A 184 -14.42 -31.40 3.92
CA ALA A 184 -13.53 -31.08 5.05
C ALA A 184 -12.07 -31.48 4.76
N GLU A 185 -11.85 -32.54 3.99
CA GLU A 185 -10.53 -32.98 3.54
C GLU A 185 -9.83 -31.98 2.60
N ASN A 186 -10.58 -31.03 2.03
CA ASN A 186 -10.01 -29.93 1.26
C ASN A 186 -9.48 -28.81 2.15
N PHE A 187 -9.58 -28.90 3.48
CA PHE A 187 -9.04 -27.91 4.40
C PHE A 187 -7.93 -28.48 5.29
N ARG A 188 -6.89 -27.68 5.48
CA ARG A 188 -5.85 -27.96 6.48
C ARG A 188 -5.30 -26.67 7.07
N VAL A 189 -4.72 -26.76 8.25
CA VAL A 189 -4.04 -25.65 8.91
C VAL A 189 -2.73 -26.12 9.50
N SER A 190 -1.67 -25.31 9.36
CA SER A 190 -0.37 -25.63 9.94
C SER A 190 -0.42 -25.56 11.47
N ASP A 191 0.28 -26.45 12.17
CA ASP A 191 0.41 -26.41 13.63
C ASP A 191 0.90 -25.05 14.13
N ALA A 192 1.85 -24.44 13.40
CA ALA A 192 2.37 -23.11 13.72
C ALA A 192 1.28 -22.02 13.75
N ARG A 193 0.32 -22.06 12.82
CA ARG A 193 -0.80 -21.11 12.79
C ARG A 193 -1.77 -21.35 13.95
N VAL A 194 -2.05 -22.60 14.28
CA VAL A 194 -2.88 -22.96 15.44
C VAL A 194 -2.25 -22.42 16.73
N GLU A 195 -0.95 -22.61 16.90
CA GLU A 195 -0.23 -22.12 18.09
C GLU A 195 -0.18 -20.60 18.16
N VAL A 196 -0.05 -19.90 17.03
CA VAL A 196 -0.17 -18.43 16.98
C VAL A 196 -1.56 -17.98 17.43
N ALA A 197 -2.63 -18.62 16.94
CA ALA A 197 -4.00 -18.27 17.33
C ALA A 197 -4.24 -18.52 18.84
N LYS A 198 -3.80 -19.66 19.37
CA LYS A 198 -3.89 -19.96 20.82
C LYS A 198 -3.15 -18.94 21.68
N ARG A 199 -1.98 -18.46 21.23
CA ARG A 199 -1.25 -17.40 21.95
C ARG A 199 -2.04 -16.09 22.01
N LYS A 200 -2.79 -15.74 20.95
CA LYS A 200 -3.67 -14.55 20.96
C LYS A 200 -4.80 -14.69 21.98
N LEU A 201 -5.38 -15.88 22.12
CA LEU A 201 -6.43 -16.16 23.12
C LEU A 201 -5.94 -15.89 24.55
N SER A 202 -4.70 -16.26 24.83
CA SER A 202 -4.04 -16.00 26.12
C SER A 202 -3.35 -14.64 26.21
N ALA A 203 -3.47 -13.76 25.20
CA ALA A 203 -2.71 -12.53 25.15
C ALA A 203 -3.29 -11.48 26.09
N GLU A 204 -2.56 -11.18 27.15
CA GLU A 204 -2.77 -9.98 27.95
C GLU A 204 -2.47 -8.71 27.13
N PRO A 205 -3.05 -7.54 27.50
CA PRO A 205 -2.60 -6.27 26.97
C PRO A 205 -1.06 -6.17 27.03
N SER A 206 -0.44 -5.79 25.91
CA SER A 206 1.00 -5.61 25.86
C SER A 206 1.40 -4.34 26.59
N ASP A 207 2.36 -4.43 27.52
CA ASP A 207 3.00 -3.27 28.17
C ASP A 207 4.02 -2.57 27.27
N ASP A 208 4.33 -3.12 26.09
CA ASP A 208 5.21 -2.49 25.11
C ASP A 208 4.68 -1.08 24.74
N PRO A 209 5.44 -0.01 25.04
CA PRO A 209 5.05 1.35 24.68
C PRO A 209 4.80 1.55 23.17
N ALA A 210 5.44 0.76 22.30
CA ALA A 210 5.23 0.81 20.85
C ALA A 210 3.87 0.24 20.41
N LEU A 211 3.19 -0.51 21.29
CA LEU A 211 1.85 -1.07 21.07
C LEU A 211 0.79 -0.39 21.94
N ALA A 212 1.14 0.66 22.68
CA ALA A 212 0.23 1.37 23.58
C ALA A 212 -1.01 1.91 22.86
N HIS A 213 -0.91 2.25 21.56
CA HIS A 213 -2.05 2.71 20.78
C HIS A 213 -3.15 1.65 20.63
N ARG A 214 -2.84 0.36 20.74
CA ARG A 214 -3.83 -0.71 20.59
C ARG A 214 -4.84 -0.77 21.74
N SER A 215 -4.56 -0.16 22.89
CA SER A 215 -5.51 -0.12 23.99
C SER A 215 -6.79 0.63 23.62
N VAL A 216 -6.71 1.63 22.72
CA VAL A 216 -7.88 2.41 22.28
C VAL A 216 -8.90 1.56 21.53
N PHE A 217 -8.47 0.51 20.84
CA PHE A 217 -9.37 -0.37 20.10
C PHE A 217 -10.28 -1.21 21.01
N ARG A 218 -10.06 -1.16 22.33
CA ARG A 218 -10.89 -1.81 23.35
C ARG A 218 -11.84 -0.85 24.08
N THR A 219 -11.73 0.46 23.87
CA THR A 219 -12.49 1.46 24.64
C THR A 219 -13.84 1.77 24.01
N GLN A 220 -14.84 2.08 24.84
CA GLN A 220 -16.14 2.52 24.35
C GLN A 220 -16.02 3.73 23.41
N GLY A 221 -15.11 4.67 23.68
CA GLY A 221 -14.89 5.82 22.80
C GLY A 221 -14.56 5.46 21.35
N PHE A 222 -13.74 4.43 21.12
CA PHE A 222 -13.49 3.93 19.76
C PHE A 222 -14.76 3.35 19.13
N PHE A 223 -15.55 2.62 19.91
CA PHE A 223 -16.82 2.05 19.48
C PHE A 223 -17.96 3.07 19.35
N GLU A 224 -17.77 4.32 19.75
CA GLU A 224 -18.74 5.40 19.55
C GLU A 224 -18.33 6.33 18.39
N LEU A 225 -17.16 6.09 17.78
CA LEU A 225 -16.77 6.78 16.54
C LEU A 225 -17.72 6.46 15.39
N PRO A 226 -17.94 7.44 14.48
CA PRO A 226 -18.48 7.15 13.15
C PRO A 226 -17.71 6.01 12.50
N GLU A 227 -18.42 5.16 11.78
CA GLU A 227 -17.87 3.93 11.25
C GLU A 227 -16.61 4.16 10.39
N SER A 228 -16.69 5.14 9.49
CA SER A 228 -15.59 5.57 8.63
C SER A 228 -14.37 6.07 9.39
N GLU A 229 -14.57 6.75 10.52
CA GLU A 229 -13.46 7.25 11.36
C GLU A 229 -12.77 6.13 12.11
N GLY A 230 -13.53 5.16 12.63
CA GLY A 230 -12.96 4.00 13.31
C GLY A 230 -12.09 3.15 12.37
N ASP A 231 -12.55 2.89 11.14
CA ASP A 231 -11.76 2.15 10.15
C ASP A 231 -10.53 2.92 9.68
N LEU A 232 -10.67 4.23 9.48
CA LEU A 232 -9.55 5.08 9.13
C LEU A 232 -8.51 5.12 10.25
N LEU A 233 -8.92 5.15 11.52
CA LEU A 233 -8.01 5.11 12.66
C LEU A 233 -7.25 3.77 12.74
N VAL A 234 -7.94 2.65 12.48
CA VAL A 234 -7.28 1.34 12.39
C VAL A 234 -6.24 1.35 11.27
N GLU A 235 -6.60 1.77 10.06
CA GLU A 235 -5.65 1.85 8.94
C GLU A 235 -4.46 2.78 9.26
N LEU A 236 -4.72 3.92 9.89
CA LEU A 236 -3.70 4.88 10.27
C LEU A 236 -2.71 4.28 11.27
N LEU A 237 -3.18 3.57 12.29
CA LEU A 237 -2.32 3.07 13.36
C LEU A 237 -1.77 1.66 13.11
N GLU A 238 -2.33 0.90 12.18
CA GLU A 238 -1.96 -0.51 11.95
C GLU A 238 -1.44 -0.74 10.53
N GLY A 239 -1.58 0.24 9.64
CA GLY A 239 -1.08 0.19 8.27
C GLY A 239 0.45 0.03 8.16
N PRO A 240 0.95 -0.55 7.06
CA PRO A 240 2.38 -0.84 6.86
C PRO A 240 3.20 0.37 6.34
N THR A 241 2.61 1.57 6.27
CA THR A 241 3.28 2.74 5.69
C THR A 241 4.18 3.45 6.71
N ASN A 242 5.16 4.24 6.22
CA ASN A 242 5.94 5.13 7.07
C ASN A 242 5.04 6.16 7.78
N TYR A 243 4.00 6.62 7.08
CA TYR A 243 2.99 7.52 7.61
C TYR A 243 2.24 6.91 8.80
N SER A 244 1.84 5.64 8.70
CA SER A 244 1.23 4.90 9.81
C SER A 244 2.20 4.69 10.98
N THR A 245 3.48 4.43 10.67
CA THR A 245 4.52 4.26 11.69
C THR A 245 4.76 5.54 12.49
N ALA A 246 4.84 6.68 11.82
CA ALA A 246 4.92 7.98 12.49
C ALA A 246 3.64 8.31 13.29
N ALA A 247 2.47 7.88 12.80
CA ALA A 247 1.19 8.08 13.49
C ALA A 247 1.12 7.33 14.82
N ARG A 248 1.63 6.09 14.90
CA ARG A 248 1.68 5.33 16.17
C ARG A 248 2.42 6.09 17.26
N LYS A 249 3.57 6.67 16.93
CA LYS A 249 4.42 7.41 17.88
C LYS A 249 3.70 8.66 18.39
N ASP A 250 3.21 9.48 17.47
CA ASP A 250 2.51 10.73 17.80
C ASP A 250 1.18 10.48 18.54
N PHE A 251 0.46 9.43 18.16
CA PHE A 251 -0.78 9.04 18.82
C PHE A 251 -0.55 8.48 20.23
N ALA A 252 0.54 7.73 20.46
CA ALA A 252 0.91 7.29 21.81
C ALA A 252 1.13 8.47 22.76
N ASP A 253 1.72 9.57 22.28
CA ASP A 253 1.86 10.81 23.06
C ASP A 253 0.49 11.47 23.31
N THR A 254 -0.41 11.47 22.33
CA THR A 254 -1.80 11.95 22.49
C THR A 254 -2.55 11.18 23.59
N ILE A 255 -2.46 9.85 23.61
CA ILE A 255 -3.08 9.00 24.64
C ILE A 255 -2.58 9.38 26.04
N LYS A 256 -1.26 9.53 26.19
CA LYS A 256 -0.62 9.90 27.47
C LYS A 256 -1.02 11.30 27.93
N GLN A 257 -0.93 12.29 27.06
CA GLN A 257 -1.22 13.69 27.39
C GLN A 257 -2.68 13.90 27.78
N THR A 258 -3.60 13.17 27.15
CA THR A 258 -5.03 13.27 27.44
C THR A 258 -5.50 12.36 28.59
N ASN A 259 -4.63 11.46 29.07
CA ASN A 259 -4.98 10.41 30.03
C ASN A 259 -6.21 9.60 29.55
N TYR A 260 -6.17 9.24 28.26
CA TYR A 260 -7.30 8.80 27.45
C TYR A 260 -8.18 7.72 28.10
N GLU A 261 -7.57 6.69 28.68
CA GLU A 261 -8.29 5.56 29.26
C GLU A 261 -9.15 5.93 30.47
N LYS A 262 -8.83 7.03 31.16
CA LYS A 262 -9.60 7.51 32.32
C LYS A 262 -10.73 8.47 31.94
N LEU A 263 -10.83 8.84 30.66
CA LEU A 263 -11.87 9.73 30.17
C LEU A 263 -13.21 8.99 30.04
N PRO A 264 -14.35 9.66 30.27
CA PRO A 264 -15.65 9.11 29.88
C PRO A 264 -15.71 8.95 28.34
N TYR A 265 -16.50 7.99 27.86
CA TYR A 265 -16.47 7.58 26.44
C TYR A 265 -16.67 8.75 25.46
N TRP A 266 -17.53 9.72 25.77
CA TRP A 266 -17.81 10.86 24.87
C TRP A 266 -16.60 11.82 24.77
N HIS A 267 -15.73 11.88 25.78
CA HIS A 267 -14.45 12.57 25.69
C HIS A 267 -13.42 11.74 24.94
N GLN A 268 -13.41 10.42 25.11
CA GLN A 268 -12.59 9.54 24.28
C GLN A 268 -12.91 9.72 22.79
N VAL A 269 -14.18 9.78 22.40
CA VAL A 269 -14.61 10.09 21.01
C VAL A 269 -13.99 11.40 20.52
N LYS A 270 -14.06 12.48 21.32
CA LYS A 270 -13.48 13.77 20.93
C LYS A 270 -11.97 13.70 20.71
N VAL A 271 -11.24 12.95 21.54
CA VAL A 271 -9.79 12.75 21.36
C VAL A 271 -9.52 12.03 20.04
N LEU A 272 -10.23 10.92 19.79
CA LEU A 272 -10.02 10.13 18.57
C LEU A 272 -10.42 10.88 17.29
N SER A 273 -11.62 11.47 17.24
CA SER A 273 -12.07 12.27 16.09
C SER A 273 -11.22 13.52 15.89
N GLY A 274 -10.80 14.18 16.98
CA GLY A 274 -9.90 15.32 16.93
C GLY A 274 -8.51 14.96 16.39
N TYR A 275 -8.03 13.76 16.72
CA TYR A 275 -6.77 13.23 16.18
C TYR A 275 -6.80 13.12 14.66
N LEU A 276 -7.81 12.44 14.12
CA LEU A 276 -8.00 12.27 12.69
C LEU A 276 -8.16 13.61 11.94
N ARG A 277 -8.85 14.59 12.55
CA ARG A 277 -9.22 15.85 11.89
C ARG A 277 -8.20 16.98 12.03
N GLY A 278 -7.21 16.87 12.91
CA GLY A 278 -6.38 18.05 13.20
C GLY A 278 -5.08 17.85 13.96
N TRP A 279 -4.96 16.87 14.85
CA TRP A 279 -3.77 16.78 15.73
C TRP A 279 -2.58 16.05 15.13
N TYR A 280 -2.76 15.17 14.13
CA TYR A 280 -1.61 14.46 13.58
C TYR A 280 -0.73 15.38 12.71
N SER A 281 0.54 15.52 13.12
CA SER A 281 1.55 16.37 12.47
C SER A 281 2.37 15.66 11.37
N GLY A 282 2.28 14.33 11.31
CA GLY A 282 2.88 13.39 10.36
C GLY A 282 4.15 13.80 9.61
N SER A 283 5.26 13.12 9.90
CA SER A 283 6.45 13.18 9.05
C SER A 283 6.26 12.29 7.81
N THR A 284 6.61 12.82 6.66
CA THR A 284 6.42 12.23 5.32
C THR A 284 7.74 11.68 4.77
N ASP A 285 8.64 11.26 5.69
CA ASP A 285 9.96 10.75 5.34
C ASP A 285 9.87 9.45 4.52
N ARG A 286 10.56 9.44 3.38
CA ARG A 286 10.62 8.31 2.44
C ARG A 286 11.37 7.10 3.03
N GLY A 287 12.13 7.30 4.11
CA GLY A 287 13.06 6.30 4.64
C GLY A 287 14.33 6.21 3.78
N THR A 288 15.23 5.27 4.09
CA THR A 288 16.50 5.11 3.35
C THR A 288 16.27 4.82 1.87
N VAL A 289 16.76 5.72 1.02
CA VAL A 289 16.60 5.71 -0.43
C VAL A 289 17.45 4.61 -1.06
N THR A 290 16.87 3.82 -1.95
CA THR A 290 17.59 2.84 -2.77
C THR A 290 17.84 3.41 -4.16
N MET A 291 19.07 3.29 -4.67
CA MET A 291 19.37 3.61 -6.06
C MET A 291 18.49 2.75 -6.98
N ARG A 292 17.77 3.39 -7.92
CA ARG A 292 16.82 2.68 -8.81
C ARG A 292 17.34 2.49 -10.22
N ALA A 293 18.36 3.23 -10.61
CA ALA A 293 18.99 3.12 -11.92
C ALA A 293 20.48 3.43 -11.84
N GLU A 294 21.24 2.84 -12.76
CA GLU A 294 22.60 3.28 -13.03
C GLU A 294 22.59 4.63 -13.75
N TYR A 295 23.66 5.40 -13.55
CA TYR A 295 23.84 6.68 -14.22
C TYR A 295 25.30 6.87 -14.65
N THR A 296 25.49 7.64 -15.71
CA THR A 296 26.78 8.23 -16.08
C THR A 296 26.71 9.74 -15.99
N LEU A 297 27.86 10.39 -15.82
CA LEU A 297 27.95 11.84 -15.71
C LEU A 297 29.04 12.36 -16.64
N SER A 298 28.72 13.32 -17.50
CA SER A 298 29.70 13.97 -18.38
C SER A 298 30.71 14.80 -17.57
N ASP A 299 31.85 15.12 -18.19
CA ASP A 299 32.72 16.17 -17.70
C ASP A 299 32.02 17.52 -17.65
N ALA A 300 32.57 18.43 -16.84
CA ALA A 300 32.03 19.77 -16.62
C ALA A 300 32.35 20.68 -17.83
N GLU A 301 31.34 21.38 -18.34
CA GLU A 301 31.47 22.33 -19.44
C GLU A 301 31.10 23.74 -18.97
N ALA A 302 32.02 24.71 -19.09
CA ALA A 302 31.75 26.09 -18.72
C ALA A 302 30.63 26.69 -19.59
N THR A 303 29.63 27.32 -18.97
CA THR A 303 28.45 27.86 -19.67
C THR A 303 27.81 29.02 -18.92
N GLU A 304 26.98 29.80 -19.63
CA GLU A 304 25.93 30.63 -19.04
C GLU A 304 24.65 29.80 -18.86
N TYR A 305 23.93 29.98 -17.76
CA TYR A 305 22.64 29.35 -17.49
C TYR A 305 21.66 30.29 -16.78
N ARG A 306 20.38 29.89 -16.73
CA ARG A 306 19.30 30.62 -16.04
C ARG A 306 19.08 30.03 -14.65
N GLY A 307 19.40 30.80 -13.62
CA GLY A 307 19.04 30.52 -12.23
C GLY A 307 17.57 30.81 -11.94
N TRP A 308 17.24 30.80 -10.65
CA TRP A 308 15.92 31.13 -10.11
C TRP A 308 15.47 32.51 -10.59
N ALA A 309 14.15 32.66 -10.83
CA ALA A 309 13.53 33.87 -11.38
C ALA A 309 14.15 34.36 -12.71
N GLY A 310 14.87 33.50 -13.45
CA GLY A 310 15.46 33.82 -14.75
C GLY A 310 16.79 34.57 -14.69
N ALA A 311 17.41 34.70 -13.51
CA ALA A 311 18.69 35.36 -13.33
C ALA A 311 19.79 34.67 -14.15
N LYS A 312 20.57 35.44 -14.91
CA LYS A 312 21.72 34.89 -15.66
C LYS A 312 22.86 34.57 -14.70
N ARG A 313 23.48 33.40 -14.87
CA ARG A 313 24.60 32.92 -14.06
C ARG A 313 25.69 32.34 -14.96
N GLN A 314 26.95 32.48 -14.52
CA GLN A 314 28.08 31.75 -15.09
C GLN A 314 28.34 30.53 -14.20
N GLY A 315 28.68 29.40 -14.79
CA GLY A 315 29.03 28.17 -14.07
C GLY A 315 29.30 27.02 -15.03
N PHE A 316 28.89 25.82 -14.63
CA PHE A 316 29.22 24.58 -15.35
C PHE A 316 27.98 23.75 -15.63
N ARG A 317 27.92 23.17 -16.82
CA ARG A 317 26.93 22.19 -17.26
C ARG A 317 27.51 20.80 -17.12
N HIS A 318 26.69 19.87 -16.63
CA HIS A 318 26.94 18.44 -16.62
C HIS A 318 25.74 17.72 -17.21
N ILE A 319 25.96 16.61 -17.89
CA ILE A 319 24.92 15.74 -18.42
C ILE A 319 24.93 14.43 -17.66
N ALA A 320 23.87 14.18 -16.89
CA ALA A 320 23.63 12.87 -16.32
C ALA A 320 22.81 12.02 -17.30
N THR A 321 23.29 10.83 -17.66
CA THR A 321 22.51 9.89 -18.49
C THR A 321 22.01 8.76 -17.61
N ILE A 322 20.69 8.60 -17.54
CA ILE A 322 20.01 7.62 -16.70
C ILE A 322 19.02 6.86 -17.59
N GLU A 323 19.23 5.56 -17.77
CA GLU A 323 18.44 4.71 -18.67
C GLU A 323 18.27 5.30 -20.08
N GLY A 324 19.32 5.92 -20.61
CA GLY A 324 19.32 6.53 -21.94
C GLY A 324 18.67 7.91 -22.04
N LYS A 325 18.02 8.42 -20.98
CA LYS A 325 17.57 9.81 -20.93
C LYS A 325 18.66 10.71 -20.36
N GLN A 326 18.88 11.86 -21.00
CA GLN A 326 19.81 12.89 -20.55
C GLN A 326 19.11 13.93 -19.67
N TYR A 327 19.80 14.30 -18.59
CA TYR A 327 19.40 15.30 -17.60
C TYR A 327 20.50 16.34 -17.51
N THR A 328 20.12 17.61 -17.59
CA THR A 328 21.09 18.71 -17.51
C THR A 328 21.21 19.17 -16.06
N ILE A 329 22.43 19.19 -15.53
CA ILE A 329 22.73 19.70 -14.19
C ILE A 329 23.60 20.93 -14.34
N TYR A 330 23.17 22.06 -13.78
CA TYR A 330 24.00 23.27 -13.68
C TYR A 330 24.56 23.42 -12.28
N THR A 331 25.85 23.70 -12.15
CA THR A 331 26.53 23.95 -10.86
C THR A 331 27.38 25.22 -10.90
N PRO A 332 27.62 25.86 -9.74
CA PRO A 332 28.46 27.06 -9.67
C PRO A 332 29.95 26.77 -9.90
N ALA A 333 30.42 25.55 -9.62
CA ALA A 333 31.80 25.10 -9.78
C ALA A 333 31.88 23.77 -10.55
N ALA A 334 33.00 23.51 -11.23
CA ALA A 334 33.19 22.30 -12.04
C ALA A 334 33.22 21.01 -11.19
N ASP A 335 33.78 21.12 -9.99
CA ASP A 335 33.98 20.05 -9.01
C ASP A 335 32.94 20.07 -7.88
N SER A 336 31.83 20.80 -8.07
CA SER A 336 30.73 20.87 -7.10
C SER A 336 30.23 19.47 -6.74
N PRO A 337 30.21 19.07 -5.45
CA PRO A 337 29.74 17.74 -5.04
C PRO A 337 28.29 17.47 -5.45
N GLU A 338 27.49 18.52 -5.63
CA GLU A 338 26.11 18.45 -6.09
C GLU A 338 25.97 17.83 -7.49
N ARG A 339 27.01 17.85 -8.34
CA ARG A 339 26.94 17.17 -9.64
C ARG A 339 26.63 15.67 -9.48
N GLU A 340 27.27 15.03 -8.50
CA GLU A 340 27.05 13.61 -8.22
C GLU A 340 25.80 13.41 -7.38
N ASN A 341 25.60 14.22 -6.33
CA ASN A 341 24.47 14.04 -5.44
C ASN A 341 23.14 14.25 -6.18
N VAL A 342 23.07 15.22 -7.10
CA VAL A 342 21.89 15.42 -7.95
C VAL A 342 21.70 14.23 -8.89
N ALA A 343 22.77 13.77 -9.56
CA ALA A 343 22.66 12.62 -10.46
C ALA A 343 22.16 11.36 -9.72
N LYS A 344 22.69 11.08 -8.52
CA LYS A 344 22.24 10.01 -7.62
C LYS A 344 20.78 10.20 -7.21
N GLY A 345 20.41 11.40 -6.82
CA GLY A 345 19.02 11.73 -6.46
C GLY A 345 18.06 11.47 -7.61
N VAL A 346 18.38 11.95 -8.83
CA VAL A 346 17.54 11.71 -10.01
C VAL A 346 17.49 10.22 -10.38
N ALA A 347 18.59 9.49 -10.21
CA ALA A 347 18.63 8.05 -10.43
C ALA A 347 17.83 7.25 -9.38
N GLY A 348 17.68 7.79 -8.16
CA GLY A 348 16.83 7.25 -7.09
C GLY A 348 15.33 7.50 -7.29
N LEU A 349 14.97 8.43 -8.19
CA LEU A 349 13.58 8.70 -8.52
C LEU A 349 12.97 7.58 -9.40
N PRO A 350 11.66 7.33 -9.25
CA PRO A 350 10.91 6.46 -10.15
C PRO A 350 11.01 6.93 -11.59
N GLN A 351 11.21 6.00 -12.54
CA GLN A 351 11.40 6.31 -13.96
C GLN A 351 10.34 7.28 -14.48
N THR A 352 9.09 7.00 -14.15
CA THR A 352 7.90 7.69 -14.64
C THR A 352 7.75 9.11 -14.12
N LEU A 353 8.43 9.43 -13.02
CA LEU A 353 8.47 10.76 -12.45
C LEU A 353 9.71 11.53 -12.88
N ARG A 354 10.86 10.88 -12.94
CA ARG A 354 12.07 11.52 -13.47
C ARG A 354 11.96 11.82 -14.96
N ILE A 355 11.11 11.17 -15.76
CA ILE A 355 10.93 11.58 -17.15
C ILE A 355 10.28 12.97 -17.29
N MET A 356 9.66 13.51 -16.24
CA MET A 356 9.12 14.88 -16.25
C MET A 356 10.18 15.94 -15.96
N LEU A 357 11.32 15.54 -15.40
CA LEU A 357 12.45 16.41 -15.11
C LEU A 357 13.40 16.47 -16.32
N GLU A 358 13.83 17.66 -16.70
CA GLU A 358 14.84 17.90 -17.74
C GLU A 358 16.10 18.51 -17.16
N THR A 359 15.94 19.48 -16.25
CA THR A 359 17.06 20.25 -15.71
C THR A 359 17.03 20.32 -14.20
N VAL A 360 18.20 20.21 -13.57
CA VAL A 360 18.42 20.59 -12.18
C VAL A 360 19.45 21.71 -12.14
N THR A 361 19.08 22.82 -11.53
CA THR A 361 19.95 23.99 -11.41
C THR A 361 20.36 24.18 -9.96
N VAL A 362 21.64 23.96 -9.66
CA VAL A 362 22.24 24.28 -8.36
C VAL A 362 22.68 25.73 -8.41
N GLU A 363 22.06 26.54 -7.56
CA GLU A 363 22.47 27.94 -7.44
C GLU A 363 23.74 28.05 -6.59
N PRO A 364 24.65 29.00 -6.89
CA PRO A 364 25.76 29.32 -6.01
C PRO A 364 25.21 29.59 -4.62
N TYR A 365 25.69 28.83 -3.64
CA TYR A 365 25.09 28.65 -2.31
C TYR A 365 24.27 29.86 -1.87
N GLY A 366 22.96 29.81 -2.16
CA GLY A 366 22.07 30.94 -1.95
C GLY A 366 21.95 31.26 -0.46
N THR A 367 21.41 32.44 -0.13
CA THR A 367 21.02 32.73 1.26
C THR A 367 19.77 31.96 1.69
N ALA A 368 19.00 31.42 0.73
CA ALA A 368 17.85 30.56 0.95
C ALA A 368 18.28 29.15 1.34
N ASN A 369 17.37 28.39 1.96
CA ASN A 369 17.58 26.98 2.29
C ASN A 369 16.37 26.20 1.78
N GLU A 370 16.17 26.27 0.46
CA GLU A 370 14.92 25.91 -0.24
C GLU A 370 15.20 25.10 -1.51
N PHE A 371 14.17 24.41 -1.96
CA PHE A 371 14.07 23.79 -3.27
C PHE A 371 12.83 24.34 -3.95
N ASN A 372 12.85 24.43 -5.27
CA ASN A 372 11.69 24.89 -6.03
C ASN A 372 11.58 24.11 -7.34
N GLY A 373 10.38 23.67 -7.67
CA GLY A 373 10.03 23.00 -8.92
C GLY A 373 9.17 23.89 -9.81
N GLY A 374 9.42 23.84 -11.11
CA GLY A 374 8.62 24.59 -12.08
C GLY A 374 8.94 24.22 -13.53
N GLY A 375 7.89 24.07 -14.35
CA GLY A 375 8.02 23.58 -15.72
C GLY A 375 8.59 22.15 -15.74
N ASN A 376 9.80 21.99 -16.28
CA ASN A 376 10.56 20.73 -16.26
C ASN A 376 11.85 20.84 -15.44
N ASN A 377 11.93 21.82 -14.52
CA ASN A 377 13.16 22.18 -13.82
C ASN A 377 12.98 22.12 -12.32
N ILE A 378 14.07 21.77 -11.62
CA ILE A 378 14.20 21.92 -10.17
C ILE A 378 15.39 22.85 -9.89
N TRP A 379 15.21 23.81 -8.99
CA TRP A 379 16.26 24.68 -8.48
C TRP A 379 16.65 24.27 -7.06
N VAL A 380 17.92 23.97 -6.83
CA VAL A 380 18.51 23.68 -5.52
C VAL A 380 19.15 24.97 -5.00
N ARG A 381 18.56 25.56 -3.96
CA ARG A 381 18.92 26.89 -3.45
C ARG A 381 19.26 26.78 -1.96
N ARG A 382 20.44 26.22 -1.67
CA ARG A 382 20.90 25.93 -0.30
C ARG A 382 22.26 26.53 0.00
N LYS A 383 22.55 26.74 1.29
CA LYS A 383 23.84 27.26 1.80
C LYS A 383 24.97 26.24 1.79
N GLU A 384 24.62 24.96 1.81
CA GLU A 384 25.55 23.84 1.92
C GLU A 384 25.21 22.79 0.87
N ALA A 385 26.20 21.97 0.54
CA ALA A 385 26.01 20.86 -0.37
C ALA A 385 24.92 19.93 0.15
N THR A 386 24.02 19.55 -0.74
CA THR A 386 22.87 18.72 -0.38
C THR A 386 23.26 17.25 -0.50
N PRO A 387 23.18 16.45 0.58
CA PRO A 387 23.35 15.00 0.49
C PRO A 387 22.30 14.38 -0.42
N PHE A 388 22.64 13.28 -1.11
CA PHE A 388 21.73 12.70 -2.10
C PHE A 388 20.41 12.21 -1.48
N GLU A 389 20.43 11.78 -0.22
CA GLU A 389 19.25 11.33 0.52
C GLU A 389 18.23 12.45 0.70
N MET A 390 18.71 13.67 0.94
CA MET A 390 17.86 14.86 1.02
C MET A 390 17.36 15.27 -0.36
N ILE A 391 18.21 15.18 -1.39
CA ILE A 391 17.83 15.49 -2.77
C ILE A 391 16.66 14.62 -3.21
N ASP A 392 16.71 13.31 -2.99
CA ASP A 392 15.65 12.41 -3.42
C ASP A 392 14.30 12.70 -2.72
N ASN A 393 14.34 12.88 -1.39
CA ASN A 393 13.13 13.17 -0.62
C ASN A 393 12.51 14.52 -1.01
N THR A 394 13.33 15.55 -1.25
CA THR A 394 12.83 16.86 -1.66
C THR A 394 12.46 16.90 -3.13
N PHE A 395 13.17 16.20 -4.02
CA PHE A 395 12.80 16.14 -5.44
C PHE A 395 11.48 15.42 -5.62
N SER A 396 11.19 14.41 -4.82
CA SER A 396 9.89 13.74 -4.81
C SER A 396 8.75 14.74 -4.55
N HIS A 397 8.95 15.68 -3.63
CA HIS A 397 8.03 16.79 -3.38
C HIS A 397 7.95 17.73 -4.59
N GLU A 398 9.08 18.25 -5.07
CA GLU A 398 9.10 19.20 -6.19
C GLU A 398 8.49 18.62 -7.48
N ILE A 399 8.68 17.33 -7.73
CA ILE A 399 8.06 16.63 -8.87
C ILE A 399 6.54 16.66 -8.77
N GLY A 400 5.97 16.66 -7.56
CA GLY A 400 4.54 16.87 -7.39
C GLY A 400 4.09 18.19 -8.02
N HIS A 401 4.83 19.29 -7.82
CA HIS A 401 4.53 20.55 -8.50
C HIS A 401 4.69 20.47 -10.02
N LEU A 402 5.72 19.76 -10.51
CA LEU A 402 5.90 19.53 -11.95
C LEU A 402 4.72 18.76 -12.56
N LEU A 403 4.27 17.71 -11.88
CA LEU A 403 3.13 16.90 -12.30
C LEU A 403 1.85 17.75 -12.33
N MET A 404 1.59 18.48 -11.25
CA MET A 404 0.41 19.34 -11.13
C MET A 404 0.33 20.40 -12.24
N ASN A 405 1.46 21.02 -12.58
CA ASN A 405 1.57 21.96 -13.70
C ASN A 405 1.30 21.33 -15.07
N LYS A 406 1.47 20.02 -15.22
CA LYS A 406 1.24 19.28 -16.47
C LYS A 406 -0.16 18.71 -16.60
N THR A 407 -0.91 18.60 -15.49
CA THR A 407 -2.13 17.78 -15.45
C THR A 407 -3.40 18.56 -15.16
N ASP A 408 -3.36 19.90 -15.05
CA ASP A 408 -4.50 20.77 -14.75
C ASP A 408 -5.36 20.23 -13.59
N CYS A 409 -4.73 19.62 -12.58
CA CYS A 409 -5.43 18.87 -11.54
C CYS A 409 -5.76 19.70 -10.30
N TYR A 410 -5.41 20.99 -10.26
CA TYR A 410 -5.58 21.86 -9.08
C TYR A 410 -7.00 21.81 -8.51
N LEU A 411 -8.02 22.12 -9.33
CA LEU A 411 -9.41 22.21 -8.86
C LEU A 411 -10.02 20.85 -8.48
N PRO A 412 -9.84 19.76 -9.26
CA PRO A 412 -10.20 18.43 -8.80
C PRO A 412 -9.49 18.03 -7.49
N TRP A 413 -8.22 18.39 -7.34
CA TRP A 413 -7.44 18.09 -6.15
C TRP A 413 -7.97 18.80 -4.90
N GLU A 414 -8.31 20.09 -5.00
CA GLU A 414 -8.90 20.85 -3.89
C GLU A 414 -10.21 20.22 -3.37
N LYS A 415 -11.01 19.63 -4.27
CA LYS A 415 -12.20 18.85 -3.88
C LYS A 415 -11.83 17.56 -3.17
N ALA A 416 -10.78 16.88 -3.63
CA ALA A 416 -10.27 15.67 -2.97
C ALA A 416 -9.73 15.97 -1.57
N ILE A 417 -9.09 17.13 -1.37
CA ILE A 417 -8.65 17.62 -0.05
C ILE A 417 -9.81 17.67 0.93
N SER A 418 -10.94 18.21 0.49
CA SER A 418 -12.15 18.35 1.31
C SER A 418 -12.87 17.02 1.56
N ALA A 419 -12.57 15.98 0.77
CA ALA A 419 -13.23 14.69 0.84
C ALA A 419 -12.51 13.67 1.74
N ASP A 420 -11.17 13.69 1.81
CA ASP A 420 -10.46 12.85 2.78
C ASP A 420 -10.25 13.57 4.12
N LEU A 421 -10.35 12.82 5.21
CA LEU A 421 -10.29 13.37 6.56
C LEU A 421 -8.86 13.73 7.01
N LEU A 422 -7.88 12.97 6.54
CA LEU A 422 -6.47 13.12 6.92
C LEU A 422 -5.76 14.14 6.02
N SER A 423 -4.70 14.75 6.57
CA SER A 423 -3.73 15.55 5.81
C SER A 423 -2.43 14.76 5.64
N PRO A 424 -1.80 14.77 4.45
CA PRO A 424 -0.50 14.12 4.21
C PRO A 424 0.59 14.56 5.21
N SER A 425 0.61 15.83 5.60
CA SER A 425 1.49 16.37 6.64
C SER A 425 0.94 17.67 7.21
N HIS A 426 1.64 18.27 8.18
CA HIS A 426 1.38 19.67 8.57
C HIS A 426 1.66 20.64 7.41
N TYR A 427 2.72 20.40 6.63
CA TYR A 427 3.11 21.27 5.50
C TYR A 427 2.08 21.25 4.37
N ALA A 428 1.49 20.09 4.09
CA ALA A 428 0.38 19.94 3.14
C ALA A 428 -0.80 20.89 3.39
N ARG A 429 -1.04 21.29 4.66
CA ARG A 429 -2.17 22.17 5.01
C ARG A 429 -2.01 23.62 4.54
N MET A 430 -0.82 24.00 4.08
CA MET A 430 -0.53 25.39 3.69
C MET A 430 -1.32 25.81 2.46
N ASN A 431 -1.41 24.95 1.43
CA ASN A 431 -2.23 25.17 0.23
C ASN A 431 -2.36 23.86 -0.59
N PRO A 432 -3.29 23.79 -1.56
CA PRO A 432 -3.51 22.59 -2.37
C PRO A 432 -2.31 22.09 -3.18
N SER A 433 -1.39 22.98 -3.56
CA SER A 433 -0.17 22.59 -4.29
C SER A 433 0.81 21.85 -3.40
N GLU A 434 1.00 22.30 -2.15
CA GLU A 434 1.82 21.58 -1.15
C GLU A 434 1.19 20.25 -0.75
N ASP A 435 -0.13 20.21 -0.60
CA ASP A 435 -0.85 18.96 -0.33
C ASP A 435 -0.63 17.93 -1.45
N PHE A 436 -0.74 18.35 -2.71
CA PHE A 436 -0.45 17.50 -3.87
C PHE A 436 0.98 16.98 -3.84
N ALA A 437 1.96 17.86 -3.63
CA ALA A 437 3.38 17.51 -3.60
C ALA A 437 3.74 16.54 -2.46
N GLU A 438 3.22 16.80 -1.26
CA GLU A 438 3.39 15.92 -0.11
C GLU A 438 2.75 14.55 -0.33
N TYR A 439 1.57 14.50 -0.97
CA TYR A 439 0.91 13.24 -1.29
C TYR A 439 1.66 12.43 -2.35
N VAL A 440 2.16 13.09 -3.41
CA VAL A 440 3.02 12.45 -4.42
C VAL A 440 4.24 11.84 -3.75
N ARG A 441 4.92 12.59 -2.87
CA ARG A 441 6.05 12.07 -2.10
C ARG A 441 5.71 10.81 -1.31
N MET A 442 4.58 10.80 -0.59
CA MET A 442 4.10 9.62 0.14
C MET A 442 3.85 8.44 -0.79
N PHE A 443 3.18 8.66 -1.93
CA PHE A 443 2.93 7.61 -2.92
C PHE A 443 4.24 6.98 -3.42
N LEU A 444 5.27 7.78 -3.69
CA LEU A 444 6.56 7.29 -4.14
C LEU A 444 7.38 6.54 -3.10
N ALA A 445 7.11 6.78 -1.82
CA ALA A 445 7.66 5.99 -0.73
C ALA A 445 7.09 4.57 -0.69
N THR A 446 5.91 4.36 -1.30
CA THR A 446 5.22 3.06 -1.34
C THR A 446 5.40 2.30 -2.65
N GLU A 447 6.07 2.88 -3.63
CA GLU A 447 6.19 2.27 -4.95
C GLU A 447 6.94 0.93 -4.93
N GLY A 448 6.44 -0.04 -5.69
CA GLY A 448 6.94 -1.41 -5.71
C GLY A 448 6.34 -2.29 -4.62
N ASP A 449 5.56 -1.72 -3.70
CA ASP A 449 4.89 -2.43 -2.61
C ASP A 449 3.37 -2.25 -2.71
N SER A 450 2.71 -3.23 -3.31
CA SER A 450 1.25 -3.21 -3.55
C SER A 450 0.44 -3.12 -2.24
N VAL A 451 0.97 -3.65 -1.14
CA VAL A 451 0.31 -3.61 0.17
C VAL A 451 0.34 -2.20 0.74
N LYS A 452 1.49 -1.52 0.66
CA LYS A 452 1.62 -0.12 1.08
C LYS A 452 0.82 0.83 0.19
N ILE A 453 0.78 0.59 -1.13
CA ILE A 453 -0.06 1.37 -2.04
C ILE A 453 -1.54 1.22 -1.66
N ALA A 454 -2.01 -0.01 -1.45
CA ALA A 454 -3.40 -0.26 -1.04
C ALA A 454 -3.74 0.40 0.30
N SER A 455 -2.80 0.40 1.25
CA SER A 455 -2.93 1.10 2.53
C SER A 455 -3.08 2.61 2.34
N LEU A 456 -2.19 3.22 1.54
CA LEU A 456 -2.25 4.65 1.24
C LEU A 456 -3.58 5.04 0.57
N VAL A 457 -4.11 4.20 -0.33
CA VAL A 457 -5.42 4.40 -0.96
C VAL A 457 -6.57 4.37 0.05
N ARG A 458 -6.50 3.52 1.09
CA ARG A 458 -7.51 3.50 2.16
C ARG A 458 -7.44 4.73 3.06
N LEU A 459 -6.24 5.28 3.28
CA LEU A 459 -6.03 6.50 4.05
C LEU A 459 -6.50 7.76 3.30
N PHE A 460 -6.31 7.81 1.98
CA PHE A 460 -6.59 8.98 1.14
C PHE A 460 -7.31 8.58 -0.18
N PRO A 461 -8.56 8.10 -0.10
CA PRO A 461 -9.27 7.56 -1.26
C PRO A 461 -9.52 8.60 -2.36
N ALA A 462 -9.92 9.83 -2.03
CA ALA A 462 -10.21 10.86 -3.02
C ALA A 462 -8.93 11.37 -3.68
N ARG A 463 -7.88 11.68 -2.89
CA ARG A 463 -6.58 12.09 -3.43
C ARG A 463 -5.94 10.99 -4.30
N SER A 464 -6.11 9.71 -3.92
CA SER A 464 -5.63 8.58 -4.75
C SER A 464 -6.26 8.54 -6.13
N VAL A 465 -7.56 8.82 -6.23
CA VAL A 465 -8.28 8.85 -7.51
C VAL A 465 -7.74 9.97 -8.39
N GLU A 466 -7.57 11.17 -7.83
CA GLU A 466 -7.06 12.31 -8.60
C GLU A 466 -5.58 12.15 -8.97
N LEU A 467 -4.74 11.58 -8.10
CA LEU A 467 -3.35 11.28 -8.44
C LEU A 467 -3.27 10.30 -9.59
N ARG A 468 -4.09 9.25 -9.59
CA ARG A 468 -4.15 8.28 -10.69
C ARG A 468 -4.47 8.97 -12.02
N LYS A 469 -5.48 9.84 -12.05
CA LYS A 469 -5.84 10.61 -13.25
C LYS A 469 -4.70 11.50 -13.72
N SER A 470 -4.00 12.17 -12.81
CA SER A 470 -2.83 13.00 -13.13
C SER A 470 -1.71 12.16 -13.73
N LEU A 471 -1.42 11.00 -13.15
CA LEU A 471 -0.40 10.09 -13.61
C LEU A 471 -0.73 9.49 -15.00
N GLU A 472 -1.99 9.15 -15.27
CA GLU A 472 -2.44 8.67 -16.59
C GLU A 472 -2.22 9.71 -17.70
N LYS A 473 -2.39 11.01 -17.40
CA LYS A 473 -2.12 12.10 -18.35
C LYS A 473 -0.65 12.23 -18.74
N VAL A 474 0.27 11.73 -17.92
CA VAL A 474 1.73 11.69 -18.22
C VAL A 474 2.19 10.28 -18.61
N HIS A 475 1.26 9.43 -19.05
CA HIS A 475 1.50 8.06 -19.52
C HIS A 475 2.11 7.12 -18.45
N PHE A 476 1.83 7.37 -17.16
CA PHE A 476 2.16 6.42 -16.09
C PHE A 476 1.23 5.21 -16.10
N GLN A 477 1.78 4.03 -15.84
CA GLN A 477 0.99 2.84 -15.54
C GLN A 477 0.90 2.64 -14.02
N TRP A 478 -0.32 2.74 -13.48
CA TRP A 478 -0.57 2.53 -12.05
C TRP A 478 -0.23 1.08 -11.64
N PRO A 479 0.57 0.85 -10.58
CA PRO A 479 0.86 -0.50 -10.08
C PRO A 479 -0.43 -1.20 -9.65
N GLY A 480 -0.73 -2.37 -10.23
CA GLY A 480 -1.90 -3.18 -9.85
C GLY A 480 -2.94 -3.44 -10.94
N ARG A 481 -2.60 -3.31 -12.23
CA ARG A 481 -3.34 -4.02 -13.29
C ARG A 481 -2.91 -5.48 -13.35
N HIS A 482 -3.30 -6.29 -12.37
CA HIS A 482 -3.33 -7.75 -12.49
C HIS A 482 -4.52 -8.29 -11.70
#